data_AF-A0A1C3L212-F1
#
_entry.id   AF-A0A1C3L212-F1
#
_cell.length_a   1.000
_cell.length_b   1.000
_cell.length_c   1.000
_cell.angle_alpha   90.00
_cell.angle_beta   90.00
_cell.angle_gamma   90.00
#
_symmetry.space_group_name_H-M   'P 1'
#
loop_
_entity.id
_entity.type
_entity.pdbx_description
1 polymer ?
#
loop_
_entity_poly.entity_id
_entity_poly.type
_entity_poly.pdbx_seq_one_letter_code
_entity_poly.pdbx_strand_id
1 'polypeptide(L)'
;MRILKSQIQNIENNISFKEKKIETLDKEIGELKRASNVVYEKLINQKHVFLRKRKKNILTELKINSLKKGIIEACKSAEHTSGKITSTIEEWKGKKLKLYENEVAIKEINHNAIEQNSKYREKNDTVLSILNIFLTEKTKHNKDLKTLLEKKKDKIKALKKEVDKKNNQIISLCRYVLILDNTMVSNLHIIRKHINELIAFPYIKNHKRGETFIPLICLNLIDEVIEKQKQKRDLIQGPHYGNVGEIQTSGNSTPKNEDENKLELALNTQEFIELENFLL
;
A
#
# COMPACT_ATOMS: atom_id res chain seq x y z
N MET A 1 108.10 44.46 134.46
CA MET A 1 107.99 43.35 133.48
C MET A 1 106.67 42.56 133.55
N ARG A 2 106.05 42.28 134.70
CA ARG A 2 104.81 41.46 134.78
C ARG A 2 103.56 42.06 134.08
N ILE A 3 103.35 43.38 134.14
CA ILE A 3 102.15 44.06 133.58
C ILE A 3 102.15 44.10 132.05
N LEU A 4 103.29 44.41 131.44
CA LEU A 4 103.42 44.45 129.97
C LEU A 4 103.13 43.06 129.36
N LYS A 5 103.57 42.00 130.04
CA LYS A 5 103.36 40.61 129.63
C LYS A 5 101.88 40.21 129.66
N SER A 6 101.10 40.69 130.64
CA SER A 6 99.66 40.41 130.69
C SER A 6 98.88 41.18 129.62
N GLN A 7 99.30 42.41 129.30
CA GLN A 7 98.70 43.20 128.21
C GLN A 7 98.96 42.58 126.84
N ILE A 8 100.20 42.13 126.58
CA ILE A 8 100.56 41.41 125.34
C ILE A 8 99.74 40.12 125.22
N GLN A 9 99.65 39.33 126.29
CA GLN A 9 98.83 38.12 126.30
C GLN A 9 97.34 38.40 126.00
N ASN A 10 96.81 39.52 126.50
CA ASN A 10 95.41 39.90 126.26
C ASN A 10 95.18 40.36 124.81
N ILE A 11 96.16 41.03 124.20
CA ILE A 11 96.14 41.40 122.78
C ILE A 11 96.23 40.15 121.90
N GLU A 12 97.15 39.23 122.20
CA GLU A 12 97.30 37.95 121.49
C GLU A 12 96.02 37.10 121.58
N ASN A 13 95.40 37.02 122.75
CA ASN A 13 94.13 36.33 122.92
C ASN A 13 93.00 36.98 122.12
N ASN A 14 92.97 38.32 122.03
CA ASN A 14 92.00 39.05 121.21
C ASN A 14 92.22 38.86 119.71
N ILE A 15 93.48 38.86 119.26
CA ILE A 15 93.85 38.59 117.87
C ILE A 15 93.41 37.18 117.52
N SER A 16 93.76 36.18 118.33
CA SER A 16 93.34 34.79 118.13
C SER A 16 91.81 34.64 118.10
N PHE A 17 91.09 35.36 118.96
CA PHE A 17 89.62 35.36 118.94
C PHE A 17 89.06 35.98 117.65
N LYS A 18 89.63 37.10 117.17
CA LYS A 18 89.21 37.75 115.92
C LYS A 18 89.56 36.92 114.69
N GLU A 19 90.71 36.27 114.66
CA GLU A 19 91.12 35.35 113.58
C GLU A 19 90.15 34.17 113.48
N LYS A 20 89.79 33.56 114.60
CA LYS A 20 88.74 32.53 114.64
C LYS A 20 87.41 33.06 114.10
N LYS A 21 87.03 34.30 114.45
CA LYS A 21 85.79 34.92 113.94
C LYS A 21 85.84 35.18 112.43
N ILE A 22 86.98 35.62 111.90
CA ILE A 22 87.21 35.79 110.45
C ILE A 22 87.09 34.44 109.75
N GLU A 23 87.74 33.40 110.26
CA GLU A 23 87.65 32.06 109.68
C GLU A 23 86.22 31.50 109.70
N THR A 24 85.44 31.85 110.72
CA THR A 24 84.01 31.48 110.82
C THR A 24 83.18 32.21 109.77
N LEU A 25 83.39 33.53 109.61
CA LEU A 25 82.72 34.34 108.59
C LEU A 25 83.08 33.91 107.16
N ASP A 26 84.33 33.54 106.89
CA ASP A 26 84.75 33.02 105.59
C ASP A 26 84.06 31.69 105.27
N LYS A 27 83.87 30.82 106.28
CA LYS A 27 83.07 29.59 106.13
C LYS A 27 81.61 29.93 105.82
N GLU A 28 80.99 30.86 106.54
CA GLU A 28 79.61 31.31 106.29
C GLU A 28 79.45 31.93 104.88
N ILE A 29 80.39 32.76 104.43
CA ILE A 29 80.42 33.32 103.07
C ILE A 29 80.53 32.20 102.03
N GLY A 30 81.39 31.21 102.28
CA GLY A 30 81.56 30.03 101.43
C GLY A 30 80.29 29.17 101.35
N GLU A 31 79.54 29.06 102.44
CA GLU A 31 78.25 28.37 102.49
C GLU A 31 77.15 29.17 101.78
N LEU A 32 77.06 30.48 102.00
CA LEU A 32 76.13 31.38 101.31
C LEU A 32 76.35 31.39 99.79
N LYS A 33 77.61 31.40 99.34
CA LYS A 33 77.95 31.35 97.91
C LYS A 33 77.53 30.04 97.28
N ARG A 34 77.73 28.91 97.99
CA ARG A 34 77.25 27.59 97.56
C ARG A 34 75.71 27.55 97.50
N ALA A 35 75.02 28.02 98.53
CA ALA A 35 73.56 28.08 98.56
C ALA A 35 72.98 28.97 97.45
N SER A 36 73.58 30.14 97.22
CA SER A 36 73.21 31.06 96.13
C SER A 36 73.36 30.40 94.76
N ASN A 37 74.49 29.73 94.50
CA ASN A 37 74.70 29.01 93.24
C ASN A 37 73.65 27.93 93.00
N VAL A 38 73.27 27.16 94.04
CA VAL A 38 72.21 26.14 93.93
C VAL A 38 70.86 26.77 93.57
N VAL A 39 70.54 27.96 94.11
CA VAL A 39 69.31 28.68 93.76
C VAL A 39 69.36 29.18 92.31
N TYR A 40 70.47 29.73 91.86
CA TYR A 40 70.65 30.16 90.47
C TYR A 40 70.52 29.00 89.48
N GLU A 41 71.12 27.85 89.76
CA GLU A 41 70.96 26.66 88.90
C GLU A 41 69.50 26.19 88.84
N LYS A 42 68.77 26.19 89.96
CA LYS A 42 67.34 25.87 89.98
C LYS A 42 66.53 26.83 89.11
N LEU A 43 66.80 28.15 89.19
CA LEU A 43 66.14 29.16 88.37
C LEU A 43 66.45 28.97 86.87
N ILE A 44 67.71 28.70 86.52
CA ILE A 44 68.14 28.41 85.15
C ILE A 44 67.41 27.18 84.61
N ASN A 45 67.35 26.10 85.40
CA ASN A 45 66.65 24.88 85.02
C ASN A 45 65.15 25.09 84.85
N GLN A 46 64.50 25.85 85.73
CA GLN A 46 63.08 26.22 85.59
C GLN A 46 62.82 27.02 84.31
N LYS A 47 63.69 28.01 84.01
CA LYS A 47 63.61 28.79 82.77
C LYS A 47 63.74 27.90 81.53
N HIS A 48 64.68 26.95 81.53
CA HIS A 48 64.85 26.00 80.42
C HIS A 48 63.62 25.09 80.23
N VAL A 49 63.05 24.57 81.31
CA VAL A 49 61.82 23.75 81.25
C VAL A 49 60.65 24.57 80.69
N PHE A 50 60.48 25.82 81.14
CA PHE A 50 59.44 26.71 80.65
C PHE A 50 59.60 27.01 79.15
N LEU A 51 60.81 27.33 78.70
CA LEU A 51 61.10 27.59 77.29
C LEU A 51 60.84 26.36 76.40
N ARG A 52 61.20 25.14 76.87
CA ARG A 52 60.89 23.89 76.15
C ARG A 52 59.37 23.67 76.03
N LYS A 53 58.62 23.87 77.12
CA LYS A 53 57.14 23.77 77.11
C LYS A 53 56.52 24.79 76.17
N ARG A 54 56.95 26.06 76.22
CA ARG A 54 56.47 27.13 75.35
C ARG A 54 56.73 26.82 73.87
N LYS A 55 57.94 26.37 73.52
CA LYS A 55 58.28 25.94 72.15
C LYS A 55 57.37 24.80 71.68
N LYS A 56 57.14 23.79 72.54
CA LYS A 56 56.25 22.67 72.23
C LYS A 56 54.81 23.15 71.97
N ASN A 57 54.29 24.03 72.82
CA ASN A 57 52.94 24.59 72.67
C ASN A 57 52.77 25.36 71.35
N ILE A 58 53.72 26.26 71.03
CA ILE A 58 53.69 27.01 69.77
C ILE A 58 53.72 26.05 68.56
N LEU A 59 54.57 25.02 68.60
CA LEU A 59 54.66 24.04 67.51
C LEU A 59 53.36 23.24 67.36
N THR A 60 52.73 22.84 68.46
CA THR A 60 51.43 22.16 68.41
C THR A 60 50.33 23.07 67.88
N GLU A 61 50.32 24.34 68.26
CA GLU A 61 49.32 25.31 67.81
C GLU A 61 49.44 25.60 66.31
N LEU A 62 50.67 25.74 65.80
CA LEU A 62 50.94 25.86 64.36
C LEU A 62 50.45 24.63 63.58
N LYS A 63 50.70 23.41 64.10
CA LYS A 63 50.19 22.17 63.48
C LYS A 63 48.67 22.09 63.50
N ILE A 64 48.03 22.49 64.61
CA ILE A 64 46.57 22.54 64.70
C ILE A 64 46.01 23.53 63.69
N ASN A 65 46.63 24.71 63.53
CA ASN A 65 46.18 25.71 62.58
C ASN A 65 46.34 25.26 61.12
N SER A 66 47.43 24.58 60.77
CA SER A 66 47.59 24.02 59.42
C SER A 66 46.56 22.93 59.13
N LEU A 67 46.28 22.06 60.11
CA LEU A 67 45.22 21.06 59.98
C LEU A 67 43.83 21.68 59.84
N LYS A 68 43.50 22.71 60.64
CA LYS A 68 42.23 23.45 60.51
C LYS A 68 42.07 24.05 59.11
N LYS A 69 43.14 24.64 58.55
CA LYS A 69 43.11 25.19 57.20
C LYS A 69 42.84 24.09 56.16
N GLY A 70 43.51 22.95 56.26
CA GLY A 70 43.28 21.80 55.37
C GLY A 70 41.85 21.25 55.47
N ILE A 71 41.28 21.17 56.67
CA ILE A 71 39.88 20.76 56.88
C ILE A 71 38.92 21.76 56.22
N ILE A 72 39.13 23.07 56.40
CA ILE A 72 38.28 24.10 55.78
C ILE A 72 38.32 24.01 54.25
N GLU A 73 39.50 23.82 53.65
CA GLU A 73 39.64 23.66 52.20
C GLU A 73 38.95 22.39 51.70
N ALA A 74 39.09 21.27 52.44
CA ALA A 74 38.40 20.03 52.13
C ALA A 74 36.87 20.17 52.21
N CYS A 75 36.35 20.83 53.25
CA CYS A 75 34.91 21.11 53.39
C CYS A 75 34.38 21.95 52.23
N LYS A 76 35.09 23.02 51.83
CA LYS A 76 34.69 23.86 50.68
C LYS A 76 34.67 23.06 49.38
N SER A 77 35.66 22.20 49.16
CA SER A 77 35.70 21.32 47.98
C SER A 77 34.54 20.30 47.98
N ALA A 78 34.24 19.73 49.15
CA ALA A 78 33.12 18.82 49.33
C ALA A 78 31.76 19.51 49.09
N GLU A 79 31.56 20.72 49.62
CA GLU A 79 30.35 21.53 49.38
C GLU A 79 30.17 21.85 47.90
N HIS A 80 31.21 22.31 47.23
CA HIS A 80 31.17 22.60 45.80
C HIS A 80 30.85 21.35 44.96
N THR A 81 31.44 20.21 45.32
CA THR A 81 31.15 18.93 44.65
C THR A 81 29.72 18.47 44.91
N SER A 82 29.21 18.62 46.13
CA SER A 82 27.82 18.34 46.49
C SER A 82 26.84 19.20 45.69
N GLY A 83 27.15 20.49 45.48
CA GLY A 83 26.38 21.38 44.61
C GLY A 83 26.28 20.85 43.18
N LYS A 84 27.41 20.40 42.59
CA LYS A 84 27.43 19.81 41.24
C LYS A 84 26.64 18.50 41.14
N ILE A 85 26.72 17.66 42.16
CA ILE A 85 25.95 16.41 42.21
C ILE A 85 24.45 16.74 42.22
N THR A 86 24.05 17.69 43.07
CA THR A 86 22.64 18.13 43.16
C THR A 86 22.13 18.66 41.83
N SER A 87 22.88 19.55 41.16
CA SER A 87 22.48 20.08 39.85
C SER A 87 22.35 18.98 38.79
N THR A 88 23.27 18.02 38.78
CA THR A 88 23.25 16.88 37.86
C THR A 88 22.02 16.00 38.10
N ILE A 89 21.66 15.76 39.37
CA ILE A 89 20.46 14.99 39.74
C ILE A 89 19.18 15.69 39.26
N GLU A 90 19.09 17.02 39.39
CA GLU A 90 17.95 17.79 38.90
C GLU A 90 17.82 17.71 37.37
N GLU A 91 18.93 17.85 36.63
CA GLU A 91 18.94 17.65 35.18
C GLU A 91 18.47 16.24 34.79
N TRP A 92 18.90 15.22 35.52
CA TRP A 92 18.51 13.83 35.25
C TRP A 92 17.02 13.60 35.52
N LYS A 93 16.45 14.21 36.56
CA LYS A 93 15.00 14.19 36.81
C LYS A 93 14.23 14.84 35.66
N GLY A 94 14.71 15.97 35.14
CA GLY A 94 14.12 16.64 33.98
C GLY A 94 14.19 15.78 32.71
N LYS A 95 15.34 15.15 32.43
CA LYS A 95 15.49 14.21 31.29
C LYS A 95 14.59 12.99 31.42
N LYS A 96 14.42 12.45 32.63
CA LYS A 96 13.52 11.32 32.90
C LYS A 96 12.06 11.65 32.56
N LEU A 97 11.59 12.85 32.92
CA LEU A 97 10.24 13.33 32.57
C LEU A 97 10.06 13.40 31.05
N LYS A 98 11.01 14.02 30.34
CA LYS A 98 10.96 14.09 28.86
C LYS A 98 10.95 12.71 28.19
N LEU A 99 11.69 11.75 28.73
CA LEU A 99 11.66 10.37 28.22
C LEU A 99 10.29 9.73 28.40
N TYR A 100 9.63 9.97 29.54
CA TYR A 100 8.28 9.47 29.78
C TYR A 100 7.25 10.09 28.83
N GLU A 101 7.30 11.41 28.62
CA GLU A 101 6.45 12.11 27.65
C GLU A 101 6.64 11.56 26.22
N ASN A 102 7.91 11.36 25.81
CA ASN A 102 8.23 10.76 24.52
C ASN A 102 7.72 9.32 24.39
N GLU A 103 7.80 8.51 25.44
CA GLU A 103 7.29 7.13 25.45
C GLU A 103 5.77 7.11 25.24
N VAL A 104 5.04 8.01 25.92
CA VAL A 104 3.58 8.16 25.74
C VAL A 104 3.25 8.58 24.31
N ALA A 105 3.94 9.60 23.78
CA ALA A 105 3.73 10.07 22.41
C ALA A 105 4.00 8.97 21.37
N ILE A 106 5.06 8.17 21.54
CA ILE A 106 5.36 7.05 20.64
C ILE A 106 4.26 5.99 20.69
N LYS A 107 3.73 5.66 21.87
CA LYS A 107 2.61 4.71 22.02
C LYS A 107 1.36 5.21 21.30
N GLU A 108 1.06 6.50 21.39
CA GLU A 108 -0.09 7.12 20.73
C GLU A 108 0.06 7.14 19.20
N ILE A 109 1.24 7.51 18.69
CA ILE A 109 1.56 7.42 17.26
C ILE A 109 1.39 5.98 16.75
N ASN A 110 1.91 5.00 17.50
CA ASN A 110 1.83 3.60 17.10
C ASN A 110 0.37 3.09 17.11
N HIS A 111 -0.43 3.49 18.11
CA HIS A 111 -1.85 3.15 18.15
C HIS A 111 -2.61 3.72 16.94
N ASN A 112 -2.40 5.00 16.63
CA ASN A 112 -3.03 5.65 15.48
C ASN A 112 -2.62 4.99 14.16
N ALA A 113 -1.35 4.60 14.00
CA ALA A 113 -0.88 3.90 12.82
C ALA A 113 -1.54 2.52 12.65
N ILE A 114 -1.74 1.78 13.74
CA ILE A 114 -2.45 0.49 13.73
C ILE A 114 -3.91 0.69 13.31
N GLU A 115 -4.61 1.67 13.87
CA GLU A 115 -6.03 1.94 13.57
C GLU A 115 -6.24 2.38 12.11
N GLN A 116 -5.35 3.21 11.57
CA GLN A 116 -5.41 3.62 10.16
C GLN A 116 -5.17 2.43 9.22
N ASN A 117 -4.20 1.56 9.57
CA ASN A 117 -3.94 0.35 8.79
C ASN A 117 -5.12 -0.64 8.82
N SER A 118 -5.83 -0.76 9.96
CA SER A 118 -7.03 -1.61 10.01
C SER A 118 -8.17 -1.06 9.15
N LYS A 119 -8.42 0.26 9.19
CA LYS A 119 -9.41 0.93 8.34
C LYS A 119 -9.09 0.77 6.85
N TYR A 120 -7.82 0.93 6.48
CA TYR A 120 -7.37 0.73 5.09
C TYR A 120 -7.57 -0.73 4.63
N ARG A 121 -7.26 -1.70 5.51
CA ARG A 121 -7.49 -3.12 5.23
C ARG A 121 -8.98 -3.42 5.00
N GLU A 122 -9.87 -2.96 5.88
CA GLU A 122 -11.32 -3.14 5.70
C GLU A 122 -11.83 -2.53 4.38
N LYS A 123 -11.34 -1.33 4.01
CA LYS A 123 -11.70 -0.71 2.73
C LYS A 123 -11.23 -1.59 1.55
N ASN A 124 -10.00 -2.09 1.60
CA ASN A 124 -9.47 -3.00 0.58
C ASN A 124 -10.25 -4.31 0.48
N ASP A 125 -10.60 -4.93 1.60
CA ASP A 125 -11.39 -6.17 1.62
C ASP A 125 -12.78 -5.95 1.03
N THR A 126 -13.39 -4.79 1.32
CA THR A 126 -14.68 -4.38 0.73
C THR A 126 -14.57 -4.22 -0.79
N VAL A 127 -13.54 -3.51 -1.25
CA VAL A 127 -13.27 -3.30 -2.67
C VAL A 127 -13.03 -4.62 -3.41
N LEU A 128 -12.21 -5.53 -2.84
CA LEU A 128 -11.97 -6.86 -3.40
C LEU A 128 -13.25 -7.68 -3.48
N SER A 129 -14.12 -7.58 -2.47
CA SER A 129 -15.42 -8.24 -2.47
C SER A 129 -16.32 -7.74 -3.59
N ILE A 130 -16.43 -6.42 -3.77
CA ILE A 130 -17.19 -5.82 -4.87
C ILE A 130 -16.63 -6.26 -6.23
N LEU A 131 -15.31 -6.23 -6.40
CA LEU A 131 -14.66 -6.65 -7.64
C LEU A 131 -14.93 -8.12 -7.95
N ASN A 132 -14.86 -9.00 -6.95
CA ASN A 132 -15.16 -10.42 -7.12
C ASN A 132 -16.62 -10.66 -7.51
N ILE A 133 -17.58 -9.93 -6.92
CA ILE A 133 -18.99 -10.01 -7.31
C ILE A 133 -19.15 -9.59 -8.77
N PHE A 134 -18.56 -8.45 -9.15
CA PHE A 134 -18.62 -7.95 -10.52
C PHE A 134 -18.06 -8.96 -11.54
N LEU A 135 -16.87 -9.52 -11.27
CA LEU A 135 -16.25 -10.52 -12.16
C LEU A 135 -17.09 -11.79 -12.27
N THR A 136 -17.72 -12.21 -11.17
CA THR A 136 -18.59 -13.39 -11.13
C THR A 136 -19.85 -13.17 -11.97
N GLU A 137 -20.55 -12.05 -11.78
CA GLU A 137 -21.76 -11.72 -12.56
C GLU A 137 -21.43 -11.48 -14.04
N LYS A 138 -20.30 -10.83 -14.35
CA LYS A 138 -19.82 -10.68 -15.74
C LYS A 138 -19.61 -12.03 -16.41
N THR A 139 -18.99 -12.98 -15.71
CA THR A 139 -18.78 -14.34 -16.23
C THR A 139 -20.09 -15.06 -16.50
N LYS A 140 -21.08 -14.89 -15.62
CA LYS A 140 -22.43 -15.45 -15.78
C LYS A 140 -23.16 -14.83 -16.97
N HIS A 141 -23.19 -13.50 -17.09
CA HIS A 141 -23.79 -12.81 -18.22
C HIS A 141 -23.17 -13.23 -19.56
N ASN A 142 -21.84 -13.41 -19.61
CA ASN A 142 -21.16 -13.91 -20.81
C ASN A 142 -21.61 -15.33 -21.20
N LYS A 143 -21.82 -16.21 -20.23
CA LYS A 143 -22.36 -17.56 -20.48
C LYS A 143 -23.79 -17.50 -21.02
N ASP A 144 -24.62 -16.62 -20.46
CA ASP A 144 -26.00 -16.44 -20.90
C ASP A 144 -26.08 -15.88 -22.32
N LEU A 145 -25.26 -14.87 -22.64
CA LEU A 145 -25.15 -14.31 -23.98
C LEU A 145 -24.70 -15.35 -25.01
N LYS A 146 -23.69 -16.16 -24.67
CA LYS A 146 -23.24 -17.26 -25.54
C LYS A 146 -24.36 -18.27 -25.81
N THR A 147 -25.13 -18.60 -24.79
CA THR A 147 -26.28 -19.52 -24.91
C THR A 147 -27.39 -18.92 -25.76
N LEU A 148 -27.69 -17.63 -25.59
CA LEU A 148 -28.69 -16.93 -26.40
C LEU A 148 -28.27 -16.87 -27.87
N LEU A 149 -27.00 -16.58 -28.13
CA LEU A 149 -26.43 -16.52 -29.48
C LEU A 149 -26.58 -17.86 -30.21
N GLU A 150 -26.24 -18.97 -29.56
CA GLU A 150 -26.40 -20.31 -30.16
C GLU A 150 -27.86 -20.62 -30.47
N LYS A 151 -28.78 -20.36 -29.53
CA LYS A 151 -30.23 -20.53 -29.78
C LYS A 151 -30.73 -19.74 -30.99
N LYS A 152 -30.23 -18.51 -31.18
CA LYS A 152 -30.60 -17.68 -32.33
C LYS A 152 -29.99 -18.21 -33.62
N LYS A 153 -28.72 -18.65 -33.62
CA LYS A 153 -28.08 -19.28 -34.77
C LYS A 153 -28.85 -20.53 -35.22
N ASP A 154 -29.25 -21.39 -34.28
CA ASP A 154 -30.00 -22.59 -34.62
C ASP A 154 -31.40 -22.29 -35.16
N LYS A 155 -32.08 -21.27 -34.62
CA LYS A 155 -33.36 -20.79 -35.16
C LYS A 155 -33.21 -20.29 -36.60
N ILE A 156 -32.15 -19.53 -36.90
CA ILE A 156 -31.85 -19.04 -38.26
C ILE A 156 -31.58 -20.22 -39.20
N LYS A 157 -30.79 -21.21 -38.78
CA LYS A 157 -30.53 -22.43 -39.58
C LYS A 157 -31.82 -23.19 -39.89
N ALA A 158 -32.71 -23.33 -38.92
CA ALA A 158 -34.01 -23.99 -39.12
C ALA A 158 -34.89 -23.22 -40.12
N LEU A 159 -35.00 -21.90 -39.96
CA LEU A 159 -35.76 -21.05 -40.88
C LEU A 159 -35.21 -21.09 -42.30
N LYS A 160 -33.88 -21.08 -42.47
CA LYS A 160 -33.24 -21.19 -43.78
C LYS A 160 -33.64 -22.50 -44.48
N LYS A 161 -33.61 -23.63 -43.76
CA LYS A 161 -34.07 -24.92 -44.29
C LYS A 161 -35.55 -24.92 -44.68
N GLU A 162 -36.41 -24.26 -43.91
CA GLU A 162 -37.83 -24.14 -44.24
C GLU A 162 -38.07 -23.29 -45.49
N VAL A 163 -37.37 -22.15 -45.60
CA VAL A 163 -37.41 -21.28 -46.79
C VAL A 163 -36.94 -22.04 -48.03
N ASP A 164 -35.81 -22.76 -47.95
CA ASP A 164 -35.28 -23.57 -49.05
C ASP A 164 -36.29 -24.64 -49.48
N LYS A 165 -36.94 -25.32 -48.51
CA LYS A 165 -37.98 -26.31 -48.79
C LYS A 165 -39.19 -25.69 -49.49
N LYS A 166 -39.69 -24.54 -49.02
CA LYS A 166 -40.80 -23.83 -49.64
C LYS A 166 -40.45 -23.34 -51.04
N ASN A 167 -39.24 -22.83 -51.24
CA ASN A 167 -38.76 -22.40 -52.54
C ASN A 167 -38.72 -23.58 -53.54
N ASN A 168 -38.21 -24.74 -53.13
CA ASN A 168 -38.23 -25.95 -53.97
C ASN A 168 -39.65 -26.41 -54.31
N GLN A 169 -40.60 -26.29 -53.38
CA GLN A 169 -42.03 -26.58 -53.65
C GLN A 169 -42.62 -25.62 -54.69
N ILE A 170 -42.35 -24.32 -54.56
CA ILE A 170 -42.78 -23.31 -55.53
C ILE A 170 -42.20 -23.61 -56.92
N ILE A 171 -40.89 -23.89 -57.01
CA ILE A 171 -40.24 -24.25 -58.27
C ILE A 171 -40.91 -25.48 -58.91
N SER A 172 -41.22 -26.51 -58.11
CA SER A 172 -41.91 -27.71 -58.60
C SER A 172 -43.32 -27.40 -59.12
N LEU A 173 -44.10 -26.59 -58.39
CA LEU A 173 -45.42 -26.14 -58.82
C LEU A 173 -45.36 -25.31 -60.11
N CYS A 174 -44.42 -24.37 -60.21
CA CYS A 174 -44.18 -23.60 -61.43
C CYS A 174 -43.88 -24.51 -62.63
N ARG A 175 -43.05 -25.56 -62.44
CA ARG A 175 -42.80 -26.56 -63.50
C ARG A 175 -44.07 -27.30 -63.91
N TYR A 176 -44.91 -27.70 -62.94
CA TYR A 176 -46.15 -28.40 -63.23
C TYR A 176 -47.14 -27.53 -64.01
N VAL A 177 -47.30 -26.26 -63.61
CA VAL A 177 -48.13 -25.29 -64.34
C VAL A 177 -47.62 -25.10 -65.76
N LEU A 178 -46.31 -24.97 -65.96
CA LEU A 178 -45.72 -24.86 -67.31
C LEU A 178 -46.00 -26.09 -68.17
N ILE A 179 -45.93 -27.30 -67.60
CA ILE A 179 -46.25 -28.54 -68.33
C ILE A 179 -47.73 -28.56 -68.74
N LEU A 180 -48.64 -28.21 -67.83
CA LEU A 180 -50.07 -28.14 -68.11
C LEU A 180 -50.39 -27.10 -69.19
N ASP A 181 -49.83 -25.89 -69.10
CA ASP A 181 -50.01 -24.84 -70.11
C ASP A 181 -49.53 -25.31 -71.48
N ASN A 182 -48.35 -25.95 -71.55
CA ASN A 182 -47.81 -26.48 -72.81
C ASN A 182 -48.72 -27.56 -73.41
N THR A 183 -49.27 -28.42 -72.56
CA THR A 183 -50.20 -29.49 -72.97
C THR A 183 -51.50 -28.89 -73.49
N MET A 184 -52.04 -27.89 -72.79
CA MET A 184 -53.25 -27.18 -73.20
C MET A 184 -53.06 -26.49 -74.55
N VAL A 185 -51.97 -25.75 -74.74
CA VAL A 185 -51.63 -25.09 -76.01
C VAL A 185 -51.46 -26.12 -77.14
N SER A 186 -50.81 -27.25 -76.87
CA SER A 186 -50.68 -28.34 -77.85
C SER A 186 -52.04 -28.91 -78.26
N ASN A 187 -52.92 -29.17 -77.30
CA ASN A 187 -54.27 -29.64 -77.55
C ASN A 187 -55.11 -28.62 -78.33
N LEU A 188 -54.98 -27.33 -78.01
CA LEU A 188 -55.64 -26.25 -78.76
C LEU A 188 -55.16 -26.22 -80.22
N HIS A 189 -53.87 -26.41 -80.49
CA HIS A 189 -53.36 -26.53 -81.86
C HIS A 189 -53.93 -27.75 -82.60
N ILE A 190 -54.11 -28.89 -81.93
CA ILE A 190 -54.75 -30.08 -82.51
C ILE A 190 -56.21 -29.79 -82.86
N ILE A 191 -56.98 -29.21 -81.95
CA ILE A 191 -58.38 -28.82 -82.19
C ILE A 191 -58.45 -27.80 -83.34
N ARG A 192 -57.55 -26.80 -83.34
CA ARG A 192 -57.44 -25.81 -84.42
C ARG A 192 -57.26 -26.47 -85.78
N LYS A 193 -56.37 -27.48 -85.86
CA LYS A 193 -56.13 -28.24 -87.09
C LYS A 193 -57.40 -28.97 -87.55
N HIS A 194 -58.10 -29.66 -86.65
CA HIS A 194 -59.35 -30.36 -87.00
C HIS A 194 -60.47 -29.41 -87.44
N ILE A 195 -60.61 -28.24 -86.81
CA ILE A 195 -61.57 -27.22 -87.25
C ILE A 195 -61.21 -26.71 -88.65
N ASN A 196 -59.94 -26.47 -88.93
CA ASN A 196 -59.49 -26.07 -90.27
C ASN A 196 -59.77 -27.17 -91.32
N GLU A 197 -59.58 -28.45 -90.98
CA GLU A 197 -59.94 -29.59 -91.84
C GLU A 197 -61.45 -29.63 -92.11
N LEU A 198 -62.29 -29.37 -91.10
CA LEU A 198 -63.74 -29.27 -91.25
C LEU A 198 -64.13 -28.10 -92.18
N ILE A 199 -63.54 -26.92 -92.00
CA ILE A 199 -63.81 -25.75 -92.84
C ILE A 199 -63.41 -26.01 -94.31
N ALA A 200 -62.32 -26.74 -94.53
CA ALA A 200 -61.83 -27.08 -95.86
C ALA A 200 -62.69 -28.15 -96.59
N PHE A 201 -63.64 -28.78 -95.89
CA PHE A 201 -64.46 -29.86 -96.45
C PHE A 201 -65.44 -29.32 -97.52
N PRO A 202 -65.54 -29.93 -98.73
CA PRO A 202 -66.27 -29.36 -99.86
C PRO A 202 -67.77 -29.11 -99.63
N TYR A 203 -68.41 -29.83 -98.69
CA TYR A 203 -69.84 -29.71 -98.38
C TYR A 203 -70.20 -28.46 -97.57
N ILE A 204 -69.23 -27.82 -96.91
CA ILE A 204 -69.44 -26.64 -96.04
C ILE A 204 -69.31 -25.31 -96.83
N LYS A 205 -68.78 -25.36 -98.06
CA LYS A 205 -68.65 -24.19 -98.96
C LYS A 205 -69.98 -23.58 -99.43
N ASN A 206 -71.12 -24.19 -99.09
CA ASN A 206 -72.48 -23.76 -99.46
C ASN A 206 -73.24 -23.00 -98.35
N HIS A 207 -72.56 -22.46 -97.34
CA HIS A 207 -73.23 -21.64 -96.33
C HIS A 207 -73.79 -20.34 -96.93
N LYS A 208 -75.08 -20.11 -96.67
CA LYS A 208 -75.80 -18.92 -97.14
C LYS A 208 -75.19 -17.66 -96.51
N ARG A 209 -74.99 -16.64 -97.34
CA ARG A 209 -74.53 -15.30 -96.94
C ARG A 209 -75.46 -14.77 -95.83
N GLY A 210 -74.98 -14.71 -94.59
CA GLY A 210 -75.72 -14.15 -93.44
C GLY A 210 -75.92 -15.07 -92.23
N GLU A 211 -75.59 -16.36 -92.30
CA GLU A 211 -75.70 -17.29 -91.16
C GLU A 211 -74.39 -17.43 -90.37
N THR A 212 -74.51 -17.58 -89.05
CA THR A 212 -73.40 -17.68 -88.10
C THR A 212 -72.58 -18.96 -88.31
N PHE A 213 -71.37 -18.83 -88.87
CA PHE A 213 -70.50 -19.99 -89.13
C PHE A 213 -69.70 -20.41 -87.89
N ILE A 214 -70.26 -21.34 -87.12
CA ILE A 214 -69.74 -21.80 -85.83
C ILE A 214 -68.26 -22.24 -85.88
N PRO A 215 -67.79 -23.03 -86.88
CA PRO A 215 -66.38 -23.43 -86.95
C PRO A 215 -65.40 -22.25 -87.00
N LEU A 216 -65.73 -21.18 -87.73
CA LEU A 216 -64.87 -19.99 -87.81
C LEU A 216 -64.85 -19.19 -86.50
N ILE A 217 -65.98 -19.13 -85.79
CA ILE A 217 -66.05 -18.54 -84.44
C ILE A 217 -65.18 -19.34 -83.47
N CYS A 218 -65.26 -20.67 -83.49
CA CYS A 218 -64.41 -21.54 -82.68
C CYS A 218 -62.92 -21.35 -83.02
N LEU A 219 -62.58 -21.19 -84.30
CA LEU A 219 -61.21 -20.93 -84.74
C LEU A 219 -60.66 -19.61 -84.16
N ASN A 220 -61.44 -18.52 -84.30
CA ASN A 220 -61.05 -17.20 -83.79
C ASN A 220 -60.87 -17.21 -82.26
N LEU A 221 -61.76 -17.91 -81.53
CA LEU A 221 -61.64 -18.06 -80.07
C LEU A 221 -60.39 -18.84 -79.68
N ILE A 222 -60.06 -19.93 -80.39
CA ILE A 222 -58.86 -20.72 -80.13
C ILE A 222 -57.60 -19.88 -80.41
N ASP A 223 -57.56 -19.13 -81.51
CA ASP A 223 -56.42 -18.26 -81.83
C ASP A 223 -56.25 -17.14 -80.79
N GLU A 224 -57.34 -16.54 -80.31
CA GLU A 224 -57.28 -15.54 -79.23
C GLU A 224 -56.74 -16.15 -77.93
N VAL A 225 -57.14 -17.37 -77.58
CA VAL A 225 -56.62 -18.07 -76.39
C VAL A 225 -55.14 -18.42 -76.54
N ILE A 226 -54.70 -18.90 -77.71
CA ILE A 226 -53.29 -19.22 -77.98
C ILE A 226 -52.42 -17.96 -77.88
N GLU A 227 -52.84 -16.84 -78.48
CA GLU A 227 -52.08 -15.58 -78.45
C GLU A 227 -52.01 -14.99 -77.03
N LYS A 228 -53.10 -15.02 -76.26
CA LYS A 228 -53.09 -14.61 -74.84
C LYS A 228 -52.14 -15.46 -74.00
N GLN A 229 -52.01 -16.76 -74.31
CA GLN A 229 -51.09 -17.65 -73.60
C GLN A 229 -49.62 -17.42 -73.96
N LYS A 230 -49.30 -17.13 -75.24
CA LYS A 230 -47.93 -16.74 -75.65
C LYS A 230 -47.46 -15.47 -74.94
N GLN A 231 -48.28 -14.42 -74.94
CA GLN A 231 -47.95 -13.15 -74.28
C GLN A 231 -47.67 -13.31 -72.78
N LYS A 232 -48.41 -14.19 -72.09
CA LYS A 232 -48.17 -14.49 -70.67
C LYS A 232 -46.89 -15.30 -70.42
N ARG A 233 -46.55 -16.20 -71.34
CA ARG A 233 -45.33 -17.03 -71.25
C ARG A 233 -44.07 -16.18 -71.28
N ASP A 234 -44.04 -15.14 -72.13
CA ASP A 234 -42.92 -14.21 -72.24
C ASP A 234 -42.73 -13.36 -70.97
N LEU A 235 -43.80 -13.12 -70.21
CA LEU A 235 -43.77 -12.45 -68.89
C LEU A 235 -43.26 -13.37 -67.75
N ILE A 236 -43.52 -14.67 -67.83
CA ILE A 236 -43.10 -15.65 -66.80
C ILE A 236 -41.65 -16.10 -67.01
N GLN A 237 -41.12 -16.03 -68.24
CA GLN A 237 -39.71 -16.30 -68.59
C GLN A 237 -38.75 -15.14 -68.27
N GLY A 238 -39.08 -14.27 -67.32
CA GLY A 238 -38.12 -13.32 -66.75
C GLY A 238 -36.87 -14.01 -66.15
N PRO A 239 -35.79 -13.26 -65.88
CA PRO A 239 -34.41 -13.76 -65.73
C PRO A 239 -34.16 -14.76 -64.59
N HIS A 240 -35.16 -15.14 -63.80
CA HIS A 240 -35.06 -16.15 -62.75
C HIS A 240 -35.58 -17.56 -63.12
N TYR A 241 -36.22 -17.73 -64.28
CA TYR A 241 -36.74 -19.03 -64.70
C TYR A 241 -36.27 -19.48 -66.10
N GLY A 242 -35.48 -18.65 -66.80
CA GLY A 242 -35.02 -18.87 -68.18
C GLY A 242 -33.94 -19.94 -68.39
N ASN A 243 -33.50 -20.66 -67.36
CA ASN A 243 -32.52 -21.73 -67.52
C ASN A 243 -32.78 -22.88 -66.54
N VAL A 244 -33.78 -23.71 -66.84
CA VAL A 244 -34.07 -24.96 -66.11
C VAL A 244 -33.35 -26.17 -66.77
N GLY A 245 -32.39 -25.91 -67.66
CA GLY A 245 -31.59 -26.93 -68.36
C GLY A 245 -30.15 -27.08 -67.88
N GLU A 246 -29.57 -26.10 -67.19
CA GLU A 246 -28.25 -26.20 -66.60
C GLU A 246 -28.34 -26.06 -65.08
N ILE A 247 -28.24 -27.19 -64.37
CA ILE A 247 -27.78 -27.17 -62.99
C ILE A 247 -26.30 -26.77 -63.06
N GLN A 248 -26.03 -25.47 -63.15
CA GLN A 248 -24.73 -24.99 -62.70
C GLN A 248 -24.70 -25.22 -61.19
N THR A 249 -24.03 -26.28 -60.78
CA THR A 249 -23.33 -26.34 -59.50
C THR A 249 -22.25 -25.25 -59.50
N SER A 250 -22.65 -23.99 -59.59
CA SER A 250 -21.79 -22.91 -59.14
C SER A 250 -21.74 -23.07 -57.63
N GLY A 251 -20.61 -23.58 -57.16
CA GLY A 251 -20.22 -23.44 -55.78
C GLY A 251 -20.23 -21.95 -55.48
N ASN A 252 -21.34 -21.47 -54.91
CA ASN A 252 -21.33 -20.22 -54.20
C ASN A 252 -20.41 -20.45 -53.01
N SER A 253 -19.15 -20.11 -53.23
CA SER A 253 -18.26 -19.61 -52.21
C SER A 253 -19.06 -18.60 -51.40
N THR A 254 -19.63 -19.06 -50.29
CA THR A 254 -19.86 -18.19 -49.15
C THR A 254 -18.60 -17.36 -49.01
N PRO A 255 -18.68 -16.02 -48.95
CA PRO A 255 -17.57 -15.26 -48.42
C PRO A 255 -17.27 -15.94 -47.09
N LYS A 256 -16.04 -16.45 -46.92
CA LYS A 256 -15.54 -16.71 -45.58
C LYS A 256 -15.59 -15.35 -44.90
N ASN A 257 -16.67 -15.08 -44.17
CA ASN A 257 -16.67 -14.07 -43.14
C ASN A 257 -15.67 -14.59 -42.09
N GLU A 258 -14.39 -14.33 -42.33
CA GLU A 258 -13.34 -14.49 -41.32
C GLU A 258 -13.60 -13.57 -40.11
N ASP A 259 -14.57 -12.66 -40.19
CA ASP A 259 -15.02 -11.80 -39.11
C ASP A 259 -16.06 -12.44 -38.16
N GLU A 260 -16.61 -13.63 -38.44
CA GLU A 260 -17.59 -14.26 -37.52
C GLU A 260 -16.99 -14.84 -36.23
N ASN A 261 -15.65 -14.87 -36.11
CA ASN A 261 -14.95 -15.41 -34.94
C ASN A 261 -14.28 -14.35 -34.04
N LYS A 262 -14.47 -13.06 -34.31
CA LYS A 262 -14.01 -11.97 -33.43
C LYS A 262 -15.16 -11.15 -32.87
N LEU A 263 -16.09 -11.81 -32.18
CA LEU A 263 -16.66 -11.18 -30.97
C LEU A 263 -15.67 -11.44 -29.83
N GLU A 264 -14.46 -10.90 -29.95
CA GLU A 264 -13.64 -10.68 -28.75
C GLU A 264 -14.44 -9.69 -27.92
N LEU A 265 -15.03 -10.20 -26.83
CA LEU A 265 -15.47 -9.41 -25.68
C LEU A 265 -14.24 -8.74 -25.06
N ALA A 266 -13.53 -7.91 -25.83
CA ALA A 266 -12.65 -6.90 -25.29
C ALA A 266 -13.58 -5.98 -24.49
N LEU A 267 -13.33 -5.93 -23.19
CA LEU A 267 -13.90 -4.91 -22.30
C LEU A 267 -13.97 -3.60 -23.08
N ASN A 268 -15.18 -3.07 -23.27
CA ASN A 268 -15.32 -1.69 -23.73
C ASN A 268 -14.47 -0.87 -22.75
N THR A 269 -13.52 -0.11 -23.27
CA THR A 269 -12.55 0.71 -22.54
C THR A 269 -13.24 1.56 -21.48
N GLN A 270 -14.51 1.89 -21.70
CA GLN A 270 -15.41 2.55 -20.78
C GLN A 270 -15.68 1.79 -19.45
N GLU A 271 -15.89 0.47 -19.46
CA GLU A 271 -16.12 -0.30 -18.22
C GLU A 271 -14.86 -0.33 -17.34
N PHE A 272 -13.68 -0.32 -17.96
CA PHE A 272 -12.40 -0.29 -17.24
C PHE A 272 -12.14 1.10 -16.65
N ILE A 273 -12.44 2.16 -17.40
CA ILE A 273 -12.33 3.56 -16.94
C ILE A 273 -13.31 3.81 -15.77
N GLU A 274 -14.54 3.30 -15.84
CA GLU A 274 -15.51 3.45 -14.75
C GLU A 274 -15.12 2.65 -13.51
N LEU A 275 -14.53 1.47 -13.67
CA LEU A 275 -13.98 0.69 -12.55
C LEU A 275 -12.77 1.40 -11.91
N GLU A 276 -11.87 1.95 -12.72
CA GLU A 276 -10.68 2.67 -12.24
C GLU A 276 -11.07 3.94 -11.46
N ASN A 277 -12.09 4.67 -11.94
CA ASN A 277 -12.67 5.82 -11.25
C ASN A 277 -13.43 5.46 -9.95
N PHE A 278 -13.99 4.24 -9.85
CA PHE A 278 -14.65 3.79 -8.62
C PHE A 278 -13.66 3.38 -7.52
N LEU A 279 -12.44 2.99 -7.90
CA LEU A 279 -11.40 2.49 -7.00
C LEU A 279 -10.48 3.59 -6.43
N LEU A 280 -10.45 4.78 -7.06
CA LEU A 280 -9.77 6.00 -6.57
C LEU A 280 -10.60 6.72 -5.51
#